data_AF-A0A9Q8E998-F1
#
_entry.id   AF-A0A9Q8E998-F1
#
_cell.length_a   1.000
_cell.length_b   1.000
_cell.length_c   1.000
_cell.angle_alpha   90.00
_cell.angle_beta   90.00
_cell.angle_gamma   90.00
#
_symmetry.space_group_name_H-M   'P 1'
#
loop_
_entity.id
_entity.type
_entity.pdbx_description
1 polymer ?
#
loop_
_entity_poly.entity_id
_entity_poly.type
_entity_poly.pdbx_seq_one_letter_code
_entity_poly.pdbx_strand_id
1 'polypeptide(L)'
;MSTIIMDLCSYTRLGLTGYLVSRGVKKREINDISSVDELSVACVSLQPSVVFINEDCFIHDPDNSQRIKQIINQHPSTLFIVFMAIANVHFDEYLLVRKNLLISSKSIKPDSLDELLGDILKKEVDIVIDVNLPTLSLSRTESSMLRMWMAGQGTIQISDQMNIKAKTVSSHKGNIKRKIKTHNKQVIYHVVRLTDNVTNGIFVNMR
;
A
#
# COMPACT_ATOMS: atom_id res chain seq x y z
N MET A 1 -20.34 9.42 -4.41
CA MET A 1 -19.33 8.88 -3.47
C MET A 1 -18.12 9.79 -3.50
N SER A 2 -17.63 10.24 -2.35
CA SER A 2 -16.47 11.13 -2.31
C SER A 2 -15.16 10.34 -2.49
N THR A 3 -14.25 10.89 -3.27
CA THR A 3 -12.88 10.39 -3.45
C THR A 3 -11.91 11.51 -3.12
N ILE A 4 -10.81 11.17 -2.46
CA ILE A 4 -9.73 12.12 -2.15
C ILE A 4 -8.47 11.71 -2.91
N ILE A 5 -7.74 12.71 -3.42
CA ILE A 5 -6.42 12.54 -4.01
C ILE A 5 -5.43 13.46 -3.27
N MET A 6 -4.41 12.87 -2.67
CA MET A 6 -3.30 13.55 -2.02
C MET A 6 -2.01 13.21 -2.77
N ASP A 7 -1.66 14.02 -3.76
CA ASP A 7 -0.41 13.88 -4.52
C ASP A 7 0.10 15.26 -4.94
N LEU A 8 1.39 15.53 -4.74
CA LEU A 8 2.03 16.78 -5.19
C LEU A 8 2.14 16.87 -6.72
N CYS A 9 2.14 15.72 -7.41
CA CYS A 9 2.28 15.65 -8.86
C CYS A 9 0.97 15.96 -9.61
N SER A 10 0.93 17.11 -10.31
CA SER A 10 -0.22 17.53 -11.10
C SER A 10 -0.62 16.54 -12.20
N TYR A 11 0.35 15.85 -12.82
CA TYR A 11 0.05 14.83 -13.83
C TYR A 11 -0.63 13.61 -13.25
N THR A 12 -0.22 13.17 -12.05
CA THR A 12 -0.86 12.04 -11.37
C THR A 12 -2.29 12.40 -10.95
N ARG A 13 -2.50 13.60 -10.38
CA ARG A 13 -3.84 14.09 -10.06
C ARG A 13 -4.75 14.16 -11.30
N LEU A 14 -4.23 14.68 -12.42
CA LEU A 14 -4.96 14.74 -13.69
C LEU A 14 -5.31 13.35 -14.22
N GLY A 15 -4.36 12.41 -14.18
CA GLY A 15 -4.55 11.03 -14.64
C GLY A 15 -5.59 10.28 -13.81
N LEU A 16 -5.51 10.36 -12.48
CA LEU A 16 -6.49 9.77 -11.57
C LEU A 16 -7.86 10.40 -11.72
N THR A 17 -7.93 11.74 -11.83
CA THR A 17 -9.19 12.45 -12.09
C THR A 17 -9.83 11.98 -13.39
N GLY A 18 -9.05 11.89 -14.47
CA GLY A 18 -9.52 11.39 -15.77
C GLY A 18 -10.02 9.95 -15.70
N TYR A 19 -9.27 9.07 -15.03
CA TYR A 19 -9.68 7.70 -14.77
C TYR A 19 -11.02 7.63 -14.03
N LEU A 20 -11.14 8.31 -12.88
CA LEU A 20 -12.36 8.29 -12.05
C LEU A 20 -13.59 8.84 -12.79
N VAL A 21 -13.43 9.95 -13.53
CA VAL A 21 -14.52 10.52 -14.35
C VAL A 21 -14.94 9.56 -15.45
N SER A 22 -13.99 8.87 -16.11
CA SER A 22 -14.31 7.86 -17.13
C SER A 22 -15.07 6.64 -16.60
N ARG A 23 -15.09 6.46 -15.27
CA ARG A 23 -15.83 5.41 -14.55
C ARG A 23 -17.09 5.92 -13.84
N GLY A 24 -17.50 7.16 -14.12
CA GLY A 24 -18.77 7.72 -13.66
C GLY A 24 -18.71 8.53 -12.36
N VAL A 25 -17.53 8.71 -11.75
CA VAL A 25 -17.38 9.58 -10.58
C VAL A 25 -17.56 11.04 -11.01
N LYS A 26 -18.46 11.77 -10.34
CA LYS A 26 -18.68 13.18 -10.68
C LYS A 26 -17.46 13.99 -10.25
N LYS A 27 -16.97 14.87 -11.13
CA LYS A 27 -15.79 15.71 -10.85
C LYS A 27 -15.88 16.47 -9.52
N ARG A 28 -17.07 16.93 -9.13
CA ARG A 28 -17.34 17.62 -7.84
C ARG A 28 -17.17 16.74 -6.59
N GLU A 29 -17.11 15.42 -6.76
CA GLU A 29 -16.91 14.45 -5.69
C GLU A 29 -15.42 14.02 -5.59
N ILE A 30 -14.55 14.54 -6.46
CA ILE A 30 -13.10 14.29 -6.45
C ILE A 30 -12.44 15.49 -5.79
N ASN A 31 -11.78 15.26 -4.66
CA ASN A 31 -11.20 16.30 -3.82
C ASN A 31 -9.68 16.17 -3.83
N ASP A 32 -9.00 17.17 -4.39
CA ASP A 32 -7.54 17.29 -4.29
C ASP A 32 -7.18 17.97 -2.98
N ILE A 33 -6.26 17.37 -2.22
CA ILE A 33 -5.74 17.91 -0.96
C ILE A 33 -4.21 17.91 -0.97
N SER A 34 -3.61 18.74 -0.14
CA SER A 34 -2.17 19.00 -0.16
C SER A 34 -1.44 18.64 1.13
N SER A 35 -2.15 18.38 2.23
CA SER A 35 -1.55 18.11 3.54
C SER A 35 -2.25 16.97 4.30
N VAL A 36 -1.53 16.40 5.27
CA VAL A 36 -2.07 15.37 6.18
C VAL A 36 -3.15 15.95 7.10
N ASP A 37 -3.04 17.24 7.47
CA ASP A 37 -4.07 17.97 8.21
C ASP A 37 -5.39 18.03 7.43
N GLU A 38 -5.33 18.47 6.17
CA GLU A 38 -6.48 18.50 5.26
C GLU A 38 -7.07 17.10 5.08
N LEU A 39 -6.22 16.08 4.94
CA LEU A 39 -6.68 14.69 4.80
C LEU A 39 -7.50 14.26 6.02
N SER A 40 -7.03 14.55 7.23
CA SER A 40 -7.73 14.19 8.46
C SER A 40 -9.12 14.83 8.52
N VAL A 41 -9.22 16.13 8.23
CA VAL A 41 -10.49 16.86 8.23
C VAL A 41 -11.43 16.37 7.12
N ALA A 42 -10.88 16.11 5.93
CA ALA A 42 -11.65 15.66 4.77
C ALA A 42 -12.19 14.23 4.96
N CYS A 43 -11.41 13.32 5.56
CA CYS A 43 -11.87 11.97 5.86
C CYS A 43 -13.05 11.96 6.85
N VAL A 44 -13.03 12.85 7.85
CA VAL A 44 -14.14 12.98 8.80
C VAL A 44 -15.39 13.59 8.16
N SER A 45 -15.21 14.68 7.40
CA SER A 45 -16.33 15.44 6.83
C SER A 45 -16.97 14.79 5.59
N LEU A 46 -16.16 14.15 4.74
CA LEU A 46 -16.61 13.61 3.46
C LEU A 46 -16.85 12.10 3.48
N GLN A 47 -16.30 11.39 4.49
CA GLN A 47 -16.35 9.93 4.60
C GLN A 47 -16.08 9.22 3.25
N PRO A 48 -14.90 9.47 2.64
CA PRO A 48 -14.63 9.01 1.28
C PRO A 48 -14.62 7.48 1.20
N SER A 49 -15.08 6.95 0.07
CA SER A 49 -14.98 5.51 -0.21
C SER A 49 -13.54 5.13 -0.59
N VAL A 50 -12.82 6.03 -1.25
CA VAL A 50 -11.45 5.81 -1.73
C VAL A 50 -10.59 7.05 -1.46
N VAL A 51 -9.35 6.82 -1.02
CA VAL A 51 -8.32 7.86 -0.85
C VAL A 51 -7.05 7.40 -1.56
N PHE A 52 -6.59 8.18 -2.53
CA PHE A 52 -5.28 8.01 -3.16
C PHE A 52 -4.25 8.89 -2.47
N ILE A 53 -3.11 8.32 -2.10
CA ILE A 53 -2.03 9.04 -1.40
C ILE A 53 -0.70 8.73 -2.07
N ASN A 54 0.07 9.73 -2.47
CA ASN A 54 1.48 9.53 -2.80
C ASN A 54 2.32 9.56 -1.53
N GLU A 55 3.24 8.61 -1.37
CA GLU A 55 4.09 8.56 -0.18
C GLU A 55 4.95 9.81 0.01
N ASP A 56 5.35 10.49 -1.07
CA ASP A 56 6.16 11.73 -1.00
C ASP A 56 5.48 12.82 -0.13
N CYS A 57 4.16 12.76 0.01
CA CYS A 57 3.40 13.70 0.81
C CYS A 57 3.59 13.52 2.34
N PHE A 58 4.15 12.40 2.81
CA PHE A 58 4.31 12.14 4.24
C PHE A 58 5.60 11.41 4.63
N ILE A 59 6.30 10.77 3.70
CA ILE A 59 7.42 9.84 3.99
C ILE A 59 8.63 10.54 4.63
N HIS A 60 8.79 11.84 4.40
CA HIS A 60 9.92 12.63 4.89
C HIS A 60 9.72 13.19 6.30
N ASP A 61 8.52 13.04 6.85
CA ASP A 61 8.16 13.52 8.18
C ASP A 61 7.58 12.36 9.02
N PRO A 62 8.30 11.89 10.06
CA PRO A 62 7.83 10.83 10.94
C PRO A 62 6.48 11.13 11.59
N ASP A 63 6.18 12.40 11.93
CA ASP A 63 4.92 12.78 12.54
C ASP A 63 3.77 12.62 11.55
N ASN A 64 3.97 13.05 10.31
CA ASN A 64 3.02 12.81 9.23
C ASN A 64 2.80 11.33 8.95
N SER A 65 3.85 10.50 9.01
CA SER A 65 3.72 9.04 8.88
C SER A 65 2.85 8.44 10.01
N GLN A 66 3.07 8.86 11.26
CA GLN A 66 2.22 8.42 12.39
C GLN A 66 0.77 8.89 12.23
N ARG A 67 0.56 10.13 11.77
CA ARG A 67 -0.77 10.67 11.54
C ARG A 67 -1.51 9.94 10.41
N ILE A 68 -0.84 9.66 9.30
CA ILE A 68 -1.42 8.85 8.19
C ILE A 68 -1.85 7.48 8.69
N LYS A 69 -1.01 6.82 9.47
CA LYS A 69 -1.34 5.55 10.11
C LYS A 69 -2.55 5.65 11.03
N GLN A 70 -2.70 6.73 11.80
CA GLN A 70 -3.89 6.96 12.63
C GLN A 70 -5.15 7.14 11.77
N ILE A 71 -5.07 7.96 10.71
CA ILE A 71 -6.17 8.19 9.77
C ILE A 71 -6.63 6.86 9.15
N ILE A 72 -5.70 6.05 8.63
CA ILE A 72 -6.03 4.75 8.02
C ILE A 72 -6.77 3.84 9.00
N ASN A 73 -6.37 3.81 10.28
CA ASN A 73 -7.00 2.98 11.30
C ASN A 73 -8.38 3.53 11.75
N GLN A 74 -8.58 4.84 11.71
CA GLN A 74 -9.85 5.49 12.09
C GLN A 74 -10.94 5.35 11.03
N HIS A 75 -10.56 5.03 9.78
CA HIS A 75 -11.47 4.94 8.63
C HIS A 75 -11.46 3.54 8.00
N PRO A 76 -11.96 2.50 8.69
CA PRO A 76 -11.93 1.12 8.18
C PRO A 76 -12.81 0.89 6.94
N SER A 77 -13.80 1.74 6.70
CA SER A 77 -14.69 1.70 5.53
C SER A 77 -14.15 2.46 4.31
N THR A 78 -12.98 3.08 4.43
CA THR A 78 -12.33 3.83 3.35
C THR A 78 -11.16 3.02 2.80
N LEU A 79 -11.11 2.80 1.48
CA LEU A 79 -9.98 2.16 0.84
C LEU A 79 -8.86 3.17 0.61
N PHE A 80 -7.73 2.98 1.28
CA PHE A 80 -6.52 3.77 1.07
C PHE A 80 -5.62 3.08 0.04
N ILE A 81 -5.24 3.83 -1.00
CA ILE A 81 -4.29 3.41 -2.03
C ILE A 81 -3.07 4.30 -1.91
N VAL A 82 -1.96 3.74 -1.42
CA VAL A 82 -0.69 4.46 -1.27
C VAL A 82 0.22 4.13 -2.45
N PHE A 83 0.56 5.16 -3.22
CA PHE A 83 1.51 5.09 -4.32
C PHE A 83 2.95 5.22 -3.83
N MET A 84 3.78 4.26 -4.23
CA MET A 84 5.22 4.33 -4.08
C MET A 84 5.84 5.29 -5.09
N ALA A 85 6.72 6.15 -4.60
CA ALA A 85 7.64 7.02 -5.30
C ALA A 85 9.02 6.35 -5.41
N ILE A 86 9.08 5.23 -6.13
CA ILE A 86 10.34 4.64 -6.58
C ILE A 86 10.55 5.02 -8.04
N ALA A 87 11.52 5.89 -8.31
CA ALA A 87 11.94 6.19 -9.67
C ALA A 87 12.58 4.96 -10.33
N ASN A 88 12.32 4.74 -11.62
CA ASN A 88 12.98 3.74 -12.47
C ASN A 88 12.82 2.27 -12.05
N VAL A 89 11.75 1.95 -11.32
CA VAL A 89 11.41 0.55 -11.01
C VAL A 89 9.96 0.27 -11.34
N HIS A 90 9.74 -0.51 -12.41
CA HIS A 90 8.42 -0.99 -12.77
C HIS A 90 7.93 -1.99 -11.73
N PHE A 91 6.84 -1.62 -11.04
CA PHE A 91 6.08 -2.50 -10.17
C PHE A 91 4.60 -2.32 -10.51
N ASP A 92 4.15 -3.05 -11.54
CA ASP A 92 2.78 -2.95 -12.06
C ASP A 92 1.77 -3.76 -11.23
N GLU A 93 2.24 -4.31 -10.10
CA GLU A 93 1.45 -5.09 -9.16
C GLU A 93 0.95 -4.21 -8.00
N TYR A 94 0.08 -4.78 -7.19
CA TYR A 94 -0.39 -4.18 -5.95
C TYR A 94 -0.42 -5.19 -4.82
N LEU A 95 -0.31 -4.66 -3.60
CA LEU A 95 -0.27 -5.43 -2.36
C LEU A 95 -1.30 -4.87 -1.38
N LEU A 96 -2.29 -5.68 -1.03
CA LEU A 96 -3.19 -5.39 0.07
C LEU A 96 -2.45 -5.67 1.39
N VAL A 97 -2.02 -4.62 2.10
CA VAL A 97 -1.23 -4.79 3.34
C VAL A 97 -2.10 -4.76 4.60
N ARG A 98 -3.30 -4.19 4.51
CA ARG A 98 -4.43 -4.34 5.45
C ARG A 98 -5.73 -4.38 4.64
N LYS A 99 -6.84 -4.77 5.27
CA LYS A 99 -8.15 -4.88 4.59
C LYS A 99 -8.57 -3.60 3.84
N ASN A 100 -8.22 -2.43 4.38
CA ASN A 100 -8.54 -1.13 3.82
C ASN A 100 -7.31 -0.37 3.30
N LEU A 101 -6.17 -1.03 3.11
CA LEU A 101 -4.92 -0.38 2.72
C LEU A 101 -4.16 -1.19 1.67
N LEU A 102 -3.98 -0.58 0.52
CA LEU A 102 -3.26 -1.10 -0.63
C LEU A 102 -2.02 -0.26 -0.91
N ILE A 103 -0.94 -0.93 -1.30
CA ILE A 103 0.29 -0.30 -1.79
C ILE A 103 0.50 -0.72 -3.24
N SER A 104 0.78 0.24 -4.11
CA SER A 104 1.18 0.00 -5.49
C SER A 104 2.12 1.09 -5.97
N SER A 105 2.67 0.95 -7.18
CA SER A 105 3.35 2.06 -7.85
C SER A 105 2.37 2.88 -8.67
N LYS A 106 2.81 4.04 -9.16
CA LYS A 106 2.03 4.86 -10.10
C LYS A 106 1.85 4.21 -11.48
N SER A 107 2.53 3.10 -11.78
CA SER A 107 2.38 2.36 -13.03
C SER A 107 1.28 1.28 -12.97
N ILE A 108 0.48 1.24 -11.90
CA ILE A 108 -0.69 0.37 -11.85
C ILE A 108 -1.57 0.57 -13.08
N LYS A 109 -1.98 -0.53 -13.70
CA LYS A 109 -2.78 -0.50 -14.92
C LYS A 109 -4.23 -0.10 -14.59
N PRO A 110 -4.91 0.65 -15.47
CA PRO A 110 -6.34 0.96 -15.31
C PRO A 110 -7.21 -0.28 -15.08
N ASP A 111 -6.94 -1.38 -15.80
CA ASP A 111 -7.69 -2.64 -15.64
C ASP A 111 -7.55 -3.21 -14.21
N SER A 112 -6.36 -3.11 -13.61
CA SER A 112 -6.14 -3.53 -12.21
C SER A 112 -6.88 -2.63 -11.22
N LEU A 113 -6.97 -1.33 -11.50
CA LEU A 113 -7.81 -0.42 -10.70
C LEU A 113 -9.29 -0.73 -10.90
N ASP A 114 -9.74 -1.12 -12.09
CA ASP A 114 -11.13 -1.49 -12.36
C ASP A 114 -11.53 -2.77 -11.61
N GLU A 115 -10.64 -3.76 -11.49
CA GLU A 115 -10.86 -4.94 -10.66
C GLU A 115 -10.99 -4.59 -9.17
N LEU A 116 -10.18 -3.64 -8.69
CA LEU A 116 -10.14 -3.22 -7.28
C LEU A 116 -11.31 -2.32 -6.90
N LEU A 117 -11.64 -1.38 -7.78
CA LEU A 117 -12.56 -0.28 -7.52
C LEU A 117 -13.93 -0.52 -8.16
N GLY A 118 -14.07 -1.47 -9.09
CA GLY A 118 -15.29 -1.69 -9.85
C GLY A 118 -16.52 -1.85 -8.97
N ASP A 119 -16.41 -2.62 -7.89
CA ASP A 119 -17.51 -2.81 -6.94
C ASP A 119 -17.73 -1.59 -6.04
N ILE A 120 -16.65 -0.89 -5.66
CA ILE A 120 -16.72 0.32 -4.84
C ILE A 120 -17.40 1.44 -5.63
N LEU A 121 -17.04 1.61 -6.89
CA LEU A 121 -17.55 2.68 -7.75
C LEU A 121 -18.97 2.42 -8.27
N LYS A 122 -19.44 1.16 -8.27
CA LYS A 122 -20.79 0.77 -8.71
C LYS A 122 -21.84 0.78 -7.60
N LYS A 123 -21.46 0.74 -6.32
CA LYS A 123 -22.40 0.57 -5.19
C LYS A 123 -22.72 1.90 -4.51
N GLU A 124 -24.00 2.22 -4.36
CA GLU A 124 -24.49 3.43 -3.66
C GLU A 124 -24.69 3.24 -2.14
N VAL A 125 -24.31 2.11 -1.53
CA VAL A 125 -24.68 1.80 -0.13
C VAL A 125 -23.54 1.18 0.65
N ASP A 126 -23.43 1.58 1.93
CA ASP A 126 -22.57 1.08 3.00
C ASP A 126 -22.31 -0.43 2.94
N ILE A 127 -21.14 -0.82 2.44
CA ILE A 127 -20.64 -2.18 2.62
C ILE A 127 -19.20 -2.11 3.09
N VAL A 128 -18.92 -2.87 4.14
CA VAL A 128 -17.58 -3.30 4.55
C VAL A 128 -16.78 -3.66 3.30
N ILE A 129 -15.62 -3.02 3.11
CA ILE A 129 -14.69 -3.32 2.01
C ILE A 129 -14.32 -4.81 2.08
N ASP A 130 -15.05 -5.65 1.36
CA ASP A 130 -14.73 -7.06 1.16
C ASP A 130 -14.02 -7.18 -0.18
N VAL A 131 -12.84 -6.56 -0.23
CA VAL A 131 -11.91 -6.81 -1.33
C VAL A 131 -11.46 -8.26 -1.14
N ASN A 132 -11.94 -9.15 -2.01
CA ASN A 132 -11.61 -10.58 -2.02
C ASN A 132 -10.17 -10.82 -2.50
N LEU A 133 -9.21 -10.13 -1.88
CA LEU A 133 -7.78 -10.30 -2.08
C LEU A 133 -7.11 -10.72 -0.76
N PRO A 134 -6.17 -11.67 -0.81
CA PRO A 134 -5.42 -12.05 0.37
C PRO A 134 -4.55 -10.87 0.83
N THR A 135 -4.67 -10.52 2.10
CA THR A 135 -3.74 -9.56 2.73
C THR A 135 -2.34 -10.15 2.77
N LEU A 136 -1.34 -9.35 2.40
CA LEU A 136 0.08 -9.68 2.49
C LEU A 136 0.41 -10.13 3.91
N SER A 137 0.87 -11.37 4.03
CA SER A 137 1.23 -11.98 5.31
C SER A 137 2.50 -12.81 5.19
N LEU A 138 3.38 -12.69 6.18
CA LEU A 138 4.60 -13.47 6.30
C LEU A 138 4.48 -14.47 7.44
N SER A 139 5.12 -15.63 7.34
CA SER A 139 5.33 -16.48 8.50
C SER A 139 6.31 -15.83 9.47
N ARG A 140 6.38 -16.31 10.72
CA ARG A 140 7.39 -15.85 11.69
C ARG A 140 8.82 -15.97 11.14
N THR A 141 9.12 -17.09 10.48
CA THR A 141 10.42 -17.37 9.87
C THR A 141 10.72 -16.41 8.73
N GLU A 142 9.74 -16.16 7.86
CA GLU A 142 9.89 -15.21 6.75
C GLU A 142 10.07 -13.78 7.27
N SER A 143 9.33 -13.36 8.29
CA SER A 143 9.47 -12.04 8.92
C SER A 143 10.83 -11.85 9.59
N SER A 144 11.30 -12.84 10.34
CA SER A 144 12.63 -12.81 10.98
C SER A 144 13.74 -12.75 9.93
N MET A 145 13.67 -13.63 8.92
CA MET A 145 14.60 -13.60 7.79
C MET A 145 14.58 -12.25 7.08
N LEU A 146 13.39 -11.72 6.77
CA LEU A 146 13.27 -10.48 6.04
C LEU A 146 13.97 -9.37 6.80
N ARG A 147 13.79 -9.26 8.12
CA ARG A 147 14.52 -8.29 8.95
C ARG A 147 16.04 -8.41 8.83
N MET A 148 16.58 -9.62 8.92
CA MET A 148 18.03 -9.85 8.74
C MET A 148 18.50 -9.50 7.32
N TRP A 149 17.72 -9.91 6.31
CA TRP A 149 18.03 -9.63 4.90
C TRP A 149 17.99 -8.13 4.61
N MET A 150 17.05 -7.43 5.24
CA MET A 150 16.89 -5.97 5.20
C MET A 150 18.07 -5.27 5.89
N ALA A 151 18.60 -5.83 6.97
CA ALA A 151 19.82 -5.36 7.63
C ALA A 151 21.12 -5.63 6.83
N GLY A 152 21.01 -6.15 5.60
CA GLY A 152 22.15 -6.39 4.71
C GLY A 152 22.83 -7.74 4.89
N GLN A 153 22.31 -8.62 5.76
CA GLN A 153 22.94 -9.91 6.02
C GLN A 153 22.89 -10.84 4.79
N GLY A 154 23.98 -11.56 4.59
CA GLY A 154 24.14 -12.58 3.55
C GLY A 154 23.42 -13.89 3.87
N THR A 155 23.28 -14.76 2.88
CA THR A 155 22.60 -16.06 3.05
C THR A 155 23.24 -16.92 4.14
N ILE A 156 24.58 -16.96 4.22
CA ILE A 156 25.30 -17.76 5.23
C ILE A 156 25.09 -17.21 6.63
N GLN A 157 25.25 -15.90 6.82
CA GLN A 157 24.99 -15.24 8.11
C GLN A 157 23.57 -15.49 8.64
N ILE A 158 22.57 -15.38 7.77
CA ILE A 158 21.18 -15.69 8.12
C ILE A 158 21.02 -17.18 8.46
N SER A 159 21.67 -18.05 7.70
CA SER A 159 21.66 -19.51 7.92
C SER A 159 22.13 -19.83 9.34
N ASP A 160 23.27 -19.25 9.73
CA ASP A 160 23.91 -19.49 11.02
C ASP A 160 23.09 -18.90 12.17
N GLN A 161 22.61 -17.65 12.04
CA GLN A 161 21.80 -16.99 13.07
C GLN A 161 20.44 -17.65 13.29
N MET A 162 19.82 -18.16 12.22
CA MET A 162 18.51 -18.84 12.31
C MET A 162 18.64 -20.33 12.61
N ASN A 163 19.85 -20.89 12.63
CA ASN A 163 20.11 -22.32 12.74
C ASN A 163 19.31 -23.17 11.71
N ILE A 164 19.33 -22.74 10.44
CA ILE A 164 18.72 -23.46 9.31
C ILE A 164 19.72 -23.65 8.18
N LYS A 165 19.41 -24.51 7.19
CA LYS A 165 20.28 -24.71 6.02
C LYS A 165 20.22 -23.51 5.06
N ALA A 166 21.33 -23.19 4.41
CA ALA A 166 21.39 -22.10 3.42
C ALA A 166 20.37 -22.27 2.27
N LYS A 167 20.08 -23.52 1.87
CA LYS A 167 19.01 -23.82 0.90
C LYS A 167 17.61 -23.41 1.41
N THR A 168 17.36 -23.56 2.70
CA THR A 168 16.12 -23.14 3.36
C THR A 168 16.04 -21.62 3.37
N VAL A 169 17.17 -20.92 3.59
CA VAL A 169 17.24 -19.46 3.48
C VAL A 169 16.80 -19.00 2.08
N SER A 170 17.37 -19.60 1.03
CA SER A 170 17.01 -19.31 -0.36
C SER A 170 15.53 -19.59 -0.66
N SER A 171 14.97 -20.66 -0.09
CA SER A 171 13.55 -21.01 -0.26
C SER A 171 12.61 -19.93 0.30
N HIS A 172 12.83 -19.47 1.55
CA HIS A 172 12.00 -18.40 2.10
C HIS A 172 12.21 -17.06 1.38
N LYS A 173 13.41 -16.74 0.88
CA LYS A 173 13.61 -15.57 -0.01
C LYS A 173 12.71 -15.68 -1.25
N GLY A 174 12.59 -16.88 -1.84
CA GLY A 174 11.67 -17.16 -2.92
C GLY A 174 10.20 -16.97 -2.53
N ASN A 175 9.80 -17.42 -1.34
CA ASN A 175 8.44 -17.23 -0.86
C ASN A 175 8.10 -15.76 -0.60
N ILE A 176 9.00 -14.99 0.00
CA ILE A 176 8.85 -13.54 0.20
C ILE A 176 8.69 -12.84 -1.15
N LYS A 177 9.54 -13.16 -2.13
CA LYS A 177 9.43 -12.62 -3.50
C LYS A 177 8.07 -12.91 -4.13
N ARG A 178 7.56 -14.14 -3.98
CA ARG A 178 6.24 -14.53 -4.49
C ARG A 178 5.11 -13.76 -3.80
N LYS A 179 5.18 -13.58 -2.47
CA LYS A 179 4.17 -12.87 -1.68
C LYS A 179 4.14 -11.37 -1.97
N ILE A 180 5.30 -10.74 -2.15
CA ILE A 180 5.45 -9.31 -2.52
C ILE A 180 5.30 -9.12 -4.05
N LYS A 181 5.20 -10.22 -4.81
CA LYS A 181 5.03 -10.25 -6.27
C LYS A 181 6.15 -9.53 -7.04
N THR A 182 7.39 -9.68 -6.58
CA THR A 182 8.55 -9.10 -7.27
C THR A 182 9.85 -9.84 -6.98
N HIS A 183 10.76 -9.84 -7.95
CA HIS A 183 12.12 -10.32 -7.77
C HIS A 183 13.10 -9.19 -7.42
N ASN A 184 12.67 -7.94 -7.57
CA ASN A 184 13.50 -6.77 -7.34
C ASN A 184 13.65 -6.50 -5.84
N LYS A 185 14.90 -6.60 -5.35
CA LYS A 185 15.22 -6.39 -3.94
C LYS A 185 14.83 -4.98 -3.48
N GLN A 186 15.02 -3.96 -4.32
CA GLN A 186 14.70 -2.57 -3.98
C GLN A 186 13.20 -2.35 -3.76
N VAL A 187 12.35 -2.98 -4.57
CA VAL A 187 10.89 -2.95 -4.35
C VAL A 187 10.54 -3.61 -3.03
N ILE A 188 11.13 -4.78 -2.73
CA ILE A 188 10.90 -5.46 -1.44
C ILE A 188 11.30 -4.56 -0.28
N TYR A 189 12.48 -3.92 -0.36
CA TYR A 189 12.94 -2.97 0.67
C TYR A 189 11.94 -1.86 0.91
N HIS A 190 11.50 -1.26 -0.19
CA HIS A 190 10.63 -0.11 -0.16
C HIS A 190 9.24 -0.44 0.35
N VAL A 191 8.65 -1.57 -0.09
CA VAL A 191 7.37 -2.07 0.42
C VAL A 191 7.43 -2.29 1.92
N VAL A 192 8.50 -2.90 2.44
CA VAL A 192 8.66 -3.11 3.88
C VAL A 192 8.69 -1.78 4.62
N ARG A 193 9.57 -0.86 4.19
CA ARG A 193 9.71 0.47 4.81
C ARG A 193 8.40 1.27 4.77
N LEU A 194 7.76 1.31 3.61
CA LEU A 194 6.49 2.03 3.46
C LEU A 194 5.41 1.40 4.35
N THR A 195 5.31 0.07 4.38
CA THR A 195 4.36 -0.63 5.25
C THR A 195 4.61 -0.31 6.73
N ASP A 196 5.86 -0.17 7.17
CA ASP A 196 6.20 0.25 8.53
C ASP A 196 5.77 1.70 8.83
N ASN A 197 5.81 2.59 7.82
CA ASN A 197 5.40 3.98 7.98
C ASN A 197 3.87 4.17 7.99
N VAL A 198 3.13 3.35 7.24
CA VAL A 198 1.65 3.44 7.18
C VAL A 198 0.93 2.43 8.08
N THR A 199 1.65 1.48 8.70
CA THR A 199 1.07 0.47 9.62
C THR A 199 2.01 0.10 10.77
N ASN A 200 1.83 -1.06 11.41
CA ASN A 200 2.76 -1.67 12.37
C ASN A 200 3.68 -2.70 11.68
N GLY A 201 3.95 -2.53 10.40
CA GLY A 201 4.69 -3.46 9.55
C GLY A 201 3.85 -4.57 8.91
N ILE A 202 4.50 -5.45 8.14
CA ILE A 202 3.81 -6.53 7.44
C ILE A 202 3.20 -7.51 8.46
N PHE A 203 1.96 -7.91 8.23
CA PHE A 203 1.27 -8.85 9.11
C PHE A 203 2.04 -10.19 9.20
N VAL A 204 2.28 -10.64 10.43
CA VAL A 204 2.94 -11.92 10.70
C VAL A 204 1.89 -12.94 11.08
N ASN A 205 1.72 -13.97 10.27
CA ASN A 205 0.86 -15.09 10.60
C ASN A 205 1.49 -15.89 11.74
N MET A 206 0.76 -15.95 12.86
CA MET A 206 1.19 -16.60 14.10
C MET A 206 0.84 -18.09 14.17
N ARG A 207 0.04 -18.57 13.21
CA ARG A 207 -0.34 -19.97 13.02
C ARG A 207 0.80 -20.80 12.46
#